data_AF-A0A4S2M8E3-F1
#
_entry.id   AF-A0A4S2M8E3-F1
#
_cell.length_a   1.000
_cell.length_b   1.000
_cell.length_c   1.000
_cell.angle_alpha   90.00
_cell.angle_beta   90.00
_cell.angle_gamma   90.00
#
_symmetry.space_group_name_H-M   'P 1'
#
loop_
_entity.id
_entity.type
_entity.pdbx_description
1 polymer ?
#
loop_
_entity_poly.entity_id
_entity_poly.type
_entity_poly.pdbx_seq_one_letter_code
_entity_poly.pdbx_strand_id
1 'polypeptide(L)'
;MATQPKVPRASNDSGADGDMGASTNAIIDEIEEVQNAIDNLNEQASEEILKVEQKFNKMRQPHFEKRSELIAKIPNFWLTAFVNHPQLSDLLTTTDEAVLKYLRKVEVQEFEDIKSGFQINFHFDKNEWFKNPVLTKEFHLGDTGEPSSKYTKIEWYPGKDLTAKAGKKNNGEQKKRAFEDQSQDSFFCWFTDESSAFGDELGEVIKDDLWPNPLQYYLSPDMDEENENDEDDDDEDDEQDLDEEEGGVGDV
;
A
#
# COMPACT_ATOMS: atom_id res chain seq x y z
N MET A 1 10.00 16.00 6.15
CA MET A 1 11.16 15.88 5.23
C MET A 1 12.42 16.22 6.01
N ALA A 2 13.40 15.31 6.04
CA ALA A 2 14.59 15.43 6.87
C ALA A 2 15.47 16.60 6.43
N THR A 3 15.82 17.48 7.37
CA THR A 3 16.82 18.54 7.19
C THR A 3 18.20 17.90 7.02
N GLN A 4 18.87 18.16 5.90
CA GLN A 4 20.24 17.67 5.71
C GLN A 4 21.23 18.39 6.64
N PRO A 5 22.28 17.71 7.13
CA PRO A 5 23.26 18.33 8.02
C PRO A 5 24.14 19.32 7.25
N LYS A 6 24.35 20.49 7.85
CA LYS A 6 25.22 21.55 7.33
C LYS A 6 26.67 21.04 7.21
N VAL A 7 27.14 20.80 5.99
CA VAL A 7 28.52 20.34 5.73
C VAL A 7 29.51 21.44 6.12
N PRO A 8 30.55 21.16 6.92
CA PRO A 8 31.50 22.19 7.33
C PRO A 8 32.40 22.59 6.16
N ARG A 9 32.59 23.90 6.02
CA ARG A 9 33.35 24.57 4.95
C ARG A 9 34.79 24.05 4.92
N ALA A 10 35.18 23.36 3.84
CA ALA A 10 36.56 22.96 3.62
C ALA A 10 37.40 24.19 3.26
N SER A 11 38.33 24.57 4.14
CA SER A 11 39.32 25.61 3.89
C SER A 11 40.37 25.08 2.91
N ASN A 12 40.30 25.48 1.65
CA ASN A 12 41.39 25.25 0.70
C ASN A 12 41.99 26.60 0.31
N ASP A 13 43.19 26.85 0.81
CA ASP A 13 44.04 27.99 0.47
C ASP A 13 44.99 27.58 -0.66
N SER A 14 44.90 28.26 -1.80
CA SER A 14 45.90 28.23 -2.86
C SER A 14 45.81 29.55 -3.63
N GLY A 15 46.84 30.38 -3.49
CA GLY A 15 46.89 31.73 -4.05
C GLY A 15 46.95 31.76 -5.58
N ALA A 16 45.79 31.81 -6.21
CA ALA A 16 45.50 32.52 -7.47
C ALA A 16 43.99 32.82 -7.64
N ASP A 17 43.19 32.62 -6.58
CA ASP A 17 41.76 32.24 -6.66
C ASP A 17 40.78 33.27 -6.09
N GLY A 18 41.21 34.52 -5.86
CA GLY A 18 40.38 35.54 -5.22
C GLY A 18 39.16 36.00 -6.04
N ASP A 19 39.33 36.13 -7.37
CA ASP A 19 38.28 36.59 -8.29
C ASP A 19 37.36 35.44 -8.71
N MET A 20 37.94 34.28 -9.04
CA MET A 20 37.18 33.08 -9.42
C MET A 20 36.39 32.50 -8.23
N GLY A 21 36.93 32.56 -7.01
CA GLY A 21 36.22 32.17 -5.79
C GLY A 21 35.10 33.14 -5.43
N ALA A 22 35.25 34.45 -5.68
CA ALA A 22 34.18 35.43 -5.50
C ALA A 22 33.05 35.23 -6.51
N SER A 23 33.37 34.99 -7.80
CA SER A 23 32.38 34.65 -8.82
C SER A 23 31.68 33.31 -8.56
N THR A 24 32.40 32.31 -8.05
CA THR A 24 31.81 31.00 -7.71
C THR A 24 30.82 31.14 -6.54
N ASN A 25 31.15 31.92 -5.50
CA ASN A 25 30.21 32.15 -4.39
C ASN A 25 28.96 32.91 -4.84
N ALA A 26 29.09 33.91 -5.72
CA ALA A 26 27.93 34.61 -6.28
C ALA A 26 27.00 33.67 -7.08
N ILE A 27 27.58 32.76 -7.87
CA ILE A 27 26.80 31.74 -8.59
C ILE A 27 26.12 30.78 -7.61
N ILE A 28 26.76 30.40 -6.51
CA ILE A 28 26.14 29.55 -5.47
C ILE A 28 24.96 30.28 -4.81
N ASP A 29 25.09 31.57 -4.51
CA ASP A 29 24.00 32.38 -3.92
C ASP A 29 22.80 32.45 -4.90
N GLU A 30 23.06 32.66 -6.20
CA GLU A 30 22.02 32.63 -7.25
C GLU A 30 21.35 31.23 -7.35
N ILE A 31 22.11 30.15 -7.25
CA ILE A 31 21.57 28.79 -7.21
C ILE A 31 20.71 28.58 -5.96
N GLU A 32 21.12 29.10 -4.79
CA GLU A 32 20.35 29.00 -3.55
C GLU A 32 19.02 29.76 -3.67
N GLU A 33 19.00 30.95 -4.29
CA GLU A 33 17.76 31.68 -4.58
C GLU A 33 16.81 30.87 -5.48
N VAL A 34 17.34 30.24 -6.54
CA VAL A 34 16.53 29.38 -7.43
C VAL A 34 16.03 28.14 -6.69
N GLN A 35 16.86 27.50 -5.86
CA GLN A 35 16.46 26.32 -5.09
C GLN A 35 15.35 26.67 -4.08
N ASN A 36 15.45 27.82 -3.41
CA ASN A 36 14.40 28.31 -2.51
C ASN A 36 13.07 28.56 -3.25
N ALA A 37 13.12 29.06 -4.48
CA ALA A 37 11.91 29.23 -5.30
C ALA A 37 11.29 27.88 -5.71
N ILE A 38 12.11 26.88 -6.05
CA ILE A 38 11.66 25.51 -6.35
C ILE A 38 11.01 24.88 -5.11
N ASP A 39 11.64 25.00 -3.94
CA ASP A 39 11.12 24.42 -2.70
C ASP A 39 9.77 25.03 -2.31
N ASN A 40 9.59 26.35 -2.50
CA ASN A 40 8.31 27.02 -2.30
C ASN A 40 7.23 26.51 -3.27
N LEU A 41 7.56 26.30 -4.55
CA LEU A 41 6.62 25.69 -5.51
C LEU A 41 6.22 24.27 -5.10
N ASN A 42 7.17 23.47 -4.61
CA ASN A 42 6.90 22.11 -4.11
C ASN A 42 6.00 22.11 -2.87
N GLU A 43 6.18 23.08 -1.98
CA GLU A 43 5.31 23.27 -0.81
C GLU A 43 3.87 23.62 -1.24
N GLN A 44 3.70 24.57 -2.15
CA GLN A 44 2.40 24.93 -2.71
C GLN A 44 1.72 23.73 -3.41
N ALA A 45 2.46 22.97 -4.21
CA ALA A 45 1.94 21.76 -4.86
C ALA A 45 1.48 20.73 -3.81
N SER A 46 2.25 20.53 -2.75
CA SER A 46 1.92 19.61 -1.66
C SER A 46 0.64 20.03 -0.93
N GLU A 47 0.42 21.33 -0.71
CA GLU A 47 -0.82 21.85 -0.11
C GLU A 47 -2.05 21.65 -1.01
N GLU A 48 -1.92 21.89 -2.32
CA GLU A 48 -3.02 21.68 -3.26
C GLU A 48 -3.39 20.20 -3.40
N ILE A 49 -2.39 19.31 -3.47
CA ILE A 49 -2.61 17.86 -3.43
C ILE A 49 -3.36 17.47 -2.15
N LEU A 50 -2.93 17.99 -1.00
CA LEU A 50 -3.59 17.71 0.29
C LEU A 50 -5.08 18.14 0.29
N LYS A 51 -5.40 19.32 -0.26
CA LYS A 51 -6.79 19.80 -0.37
C LYS A 51 -7.64 18.90 -1.27
N VAL A 52 -7.09 18.49 -2.41
CA VAL A 52 -7.76 17.57 -3.34
C VAL A 52 -8.03 16.24 -2.64
N GLU A 53 -7.03 15.69 -1.98
CA GLU A 53 -7.14 14.39 -1.32
C GLU A 53 -8.15 14.43 -0.16
N GLN A 54 -8.12 15.47 0.70
CA GLN A 54 -9.12 15.66 1.75
C GLN A 54 -10.56 15.75 1.19
N LYS A 55 -10.73 16.43 0.05
CA LYS A 55 -12.04 16.52 -0.62
C LYS A 55 -12.50 15.15 -1.09
N PHE A 56 -11.64 14.40 -1.79
CA PHE A 56 -12.02 13.11 -2.34
C PHE A 56 -12.15 12.02 -1.28
N ASN A 57 -11.39 12.08 -0.18
CA ASN A 57 -11.59 11.21 0.99
C ASN A 57 -12.99 11.33 1.57
N LYS A 58 -13.48 12.56 1.78
CA LYS A 58 -14.86 12.80 2.23
C LYS A 58 -15.91 12.29 1.24
N MET A 59 -15.63 12.41 -0.06
CA MET A 59 -16.52 11.89 -1.10
C MET A 59 -16.51 10.36 -1.19
N ARG A 60 -15.35 9.71 -0.97
CA ARG A 60 -15.20 8.24 -0.99
C ARG A 60 -15.80 7.57 0.24
N GLN A 61 -15.77 8.22 1.40
CA GLN A 61 -16.26 7.67 2.67
C GLN A 61 -17.66 7.04 2.59
N PRO A 62 -18.73 7.69 2.10
CA PRO A 62 -20.05 7.07 2.01
C PRO A 62 -20.08 5.85 1.07
N HIS A 63 -19.22 5.81 0.06
CA HIS A 63 -19.10 4.63 -0.82
C HIS A 63 -18.39 3.48 -0.11
N PHE A 64 -17.35 3.75 0.68
CA PHE A 64 -16.69 2.73 1.49
C PHE A 64 -17.60 2.17 2.59
N GLU A 65 -18.36 3.03 3.26
CA GLU A 65 -19.38 2.62 4.23
C GLU A 65 -20.43 1.73 3.55
N LYS A 66 -20.94 2.15 2.39
CA LYS A 66 -21.92 1.36 1.64
C LYS A 66 -21.38 0.00 1.20
N ARG A 67 -20.14 -0.03 0.71
CA ARG A 67 -19.43 -1.25 0.34
C ARG A 67 -19.27 -2.18 1.54
N SER A 68 -18.90 -1.64 2.71
CA SER A 68 -18.78 -2.41 3.94
C SER A 68 -20.09 -3.03 4.40
N GLU A 69 -21.22 -2.30 4.32
CA GLU A 69 -22.55 -2.85 4.63
C GLU A 69 -22.95 -4.03 3.73
N LEU A 70 -22.55 -3.98 2.45
CA LEU A 70 -22.82 -5.04 1.48
C LEU A 70 -21.92 -6.25 1.72
N ILE A 71 -20.62 -6.03 1.88
CA ILE A 71 -19.63 -7.07 2.20
C ILE A 71 -20.02 -7.84 3.46
N ALA A 72 -20.52 -7.14 4.50
CA ALA A 72 -20.93 -7.78 5.74
C ALA A 72 -22.06 -8.82 5.60
N LYS A 73 -22.73 -8.89 4.44
CA LYS A 73 -23.76 -9.89 4.12
C LYS A 73 -23.19 -11.13 3.43
N ILE A 74 -21.93 -11.10 3.02
CA ILE A 74 -21.24 -12.18 2.32
C ILE A 74 -20.31 -12.86 3.33
N PRO A 75 -20.61 -14.11 3.73
CA PRO A 75 -19.75 -14.85 4.64
C PRO A 75 -18.34 -15.03 4.06
N ASN A 76 -17.32 -14.94 4.92
CA ASN A 76 -15.91 -15.16 4.59
C ASN A 76 -15.35 -14.25 3.48
N PHE A 77 -16.02 -13.15 3.12
CA PHE A 77 -15.57 -12.28 2.03
C PHE A 77 -14.10 -11.85 2.19
N TRP A 78 -13.74 -11.33 3.37
CA TRP A 78 -12.38 -10.88 3.62
C TRP A 78 -11.38 -12.02 3.65
N LEU A 79 -11.72 -13.17 4.25
CA LEU A 79 -10.85 -14.36 4.18
C LEU A 79 -10.55 -14.74 2.73
N THR A 80 -11.58 -14.87 1.89
CA THR A 80 -11.41 -15.20 0.47
C THR A 80 -10.57 -14.16 -0.26
N ALA A 81 -10.85 -12.87 -0.06
CA ALA A 81 -10.07 -11.81 -0.69
C ALA A 81 -8.60 -11.81 -0.26
N PHE A 82 -8.29 -12.15 0.99
CA PHE A 82 -6.92 -12.27 1.49
C PHE A 82 -6.20 -13.50 0.91
N VAL A 83 -6.88 -14.65 0.84
CA VAL A 83 -6.31 -15.91 0.31
C VAL A 83 -6.07 -15.85 -1.20
N ASN A 84 -6.87 -15.08 -1.93
CA ASN A 84 -6.73 -14.95 -3.38
C ASN A 84 -5.80 -13.79 -3.80
N HIS A 85 -5.30 -13.00 -2.84
CA HIS A 85 -4.40 -11.90 -3.17
C HIS A 85 -2.96 -12.43 -3.26
N PRO A 86 -2.23 -12.23 -4.39
CA PRO A 86 -0.95 -12.90 -4.66
C PRO A 86 0.10 -12.74 -3.56
N GLN A 87 0.24 -11.53 -3.01
CA GLN A 87 1.17 -11.30 -1.91
C GLN A 87 0.60 -11.75 -0.55
N LEU A 88 -0.66 -11.49 -0.24
CA LEU A 88 -1.19 -11.75 1.10
C LEU A 88 -1.38 -13.25 1.37
N SER A 89 -1.67 -14.04 0.34
CA SER A 89 -1.88 -15.49 0.43
C SER A 89 -0.67 -16.22 1.02
N ASP A 90 0.53 -15.90 0.53
CA ASP A 90 1.80 -16.48 0.95
C ASP A 90 2.16 -16.20 2.42
N LEU A 91 1.57 -15.16 3.02
CA LEU A 91 1.77 -14.81 4.43
C LEU A 91 0.80 -15.50 5.38
N LEU A 92 -0.23 -16.17 4.86
CA LEU A 92 -1.23 -16.83 5.68
C LEU A 92 -0.86 -18.28 5.92
N THR A 93 -0.76 -18.63 7.21
CA THR A 93 -0.76 -20.05 7.58
C THR A 93 -2.20 -20.58 7.59
N THR A 94 -2.37 -21.90 7.46
CA THR A 94 -3.69 -22.55 7.60
C THR A 94 -4.39 -22.23 8.93
N THR A 95 -3.60 -21.93 9.98
CA THR A 95 -4.17 -21.53 11.27
C THR A 95 -4.65 -20.08 11.23
N ASP A 96 -3.94 -19.18 10.55
CA ASP A 96 -4.37 -17.80 10.35
C ASP A 96 -5.69 -17.74 9.60
N GLU A 97 -5.84 -18.53 8.52
CA GLU A 97 -7.11 -18.65 7.79
C GLU A 97 -8.27 -19.04 8.72
N ALA A 98 -8.03 -19.98 9.66
CA ALA A 98 -9.04 -20.38 10.62
C ALA A 98 -9.46 -19.26 11.59
N VAL A 99 -8.56 -18.32 11.90
CA VAL A 99 -8.89 -17.11 12.66
C VAL A 99 -9.59 -16.08 11.77
N LEU A 100 -9.13 -15.91 10.53
CA LEU A 100 -9.68 -14.96 9.56
C LEU A 100 -11.10 -15.32 9.09
N LYS A 101 -11.58 -16.55 9.31
CA LYS A 101 -13.02 -16.90 9.22
C LYS A 101 -13.92 -16.01 10.08
N TYR A 102 -13.39 -15.47 11.17
CA TYR A 102 -14.11 -14.55 12.05
C TYR A 102 -13.92 -13.08 11.66
N LEU A 103 -13.11 -12.76 10.64
CA LEU A 103 -12.90 -11.40 10.16
C LEU A 103 -14.13 -10.93 9.39
N ARG A 104 -14.85 -9.98 9.98
CA ARG A 104 -16.10 -9.45 9.44
C ARG A 104 -15.89 -8.20 8.60
N LYS A 105 -14.94 -7.36 8.97
CA LYS A 105 -14.74 -6.04 8.37
C LYS A 105 -13.26 -5.67 8.43
N VAL A 106 -12.75 -5.16 7.31
CA VAL A 106 -11.49 -4.41 7.26
C VAL A 106 -11.85 -2.97 6.94
N GLU A 107 -11.18 -2.03 7.60
CA GLU A 107 -11.29 -0.60 7.29
C GLU A 107 -9.91 0.04 7.27
N VAL A 108 -9.61 0.76 6.20
CA VAL A 108 -8.44 1.64 6.15
C VAL A 108 -8.92 3.08 6.33
N GLN A 109 -8.31 3.79 7.27
CA GLN A 109 -8.62 5.17 7.59
C GLN A 109 -7.35 6.00 7.56
N GLU A 110 -7.32 7.00 6.69
CA GLU A 110 -6.24 8.00 6.66
C GLU A 110 -6.49 9.03 7.78
N PHE A 111 -5.40 9.54 8.37
CA PHE A 111 -5.50 10.62 9.34
C PHE A 111 -5.87 11.95 8.65
N GLU A 112 -6.44 12.90 9.39
CA GLU A 112 -6.90 14.19 8.83
C GLU A 112 -5.77 14.96 8.13
N ASP A 113 -4.58 14.89 8.73
CA ASP A 113 -3.34 15.20 8.04
C ASP A 113 -2.83 13.93 7.35
N ILE A 114 -2.99 13.86 6.04
CA ILE A 114 -2.58 12.71 5.22
C ILE A 114 -1.06 12.48 5.32
N LYS A 115 -0.29 13.52 5.64
CA LYS A 115 1.15 13.39 5.91
C LYS A 115 1.45 12.66 7.21
N SER A 116 0.49 12.59 8.15
CA SER A 116 0.65 11.94 9.44
C SER A 116 0.49 10.41 9.35
N GLY A 117 -0.10 9.86 8.28
CA GLY A 117 -0.22 8.42 8.03
C GLY A 117 -1.65 7.87 8.03
N PHE A 118 -1.80 6.58 8.35
CA PHE A 118 -3.06 5.84 8.26
C PHE A 118 -3.16 4.72 9.28
N GLN A 119 -4.35 4.17 9.45
CA GLN A 119 -4.59 2.98 10.26
C GLN A 119 -5.45 1.95 9.54
N ILE A 120 -5.22 0.68 9.86
CA ILE A 120 -5.99 -0.45 9.36
C ILE A 120 -6.66 -1.13 10.56
N ASN A 121 -7.99 -1.26 10.50
CA ASN A 121 -8.81 -1.87 11.52
C ASN A 121 -9.38 -3.19 11.02
N PHE A 122 -9.14 -4.27 11.77
CA PHE A 122 -9.66 -5.61 11.54
C PHE A 122 -10.71 -5.92 12.59
N HIS A 123 -11.97 -5.97 12.21
CA HIS A 123 -13.08 -6.27 13.11
C HIS A 123 -13.41 -7.76 13.06
N PHE A 124 -13.37 -8.39 14.23
CA PHE A 124 -13.65 -9.80 14.38
C PHE A 124 -14.97 -10.01 15.10
N ASP A 125 -15.73 -11.00 14.64
CA ASP A 125 -16.80 -11.56 15.44
C ASP A 125 -16.20 -12.32 16.65
N LYS A 126 -17.06 -12.60 17.64
CA LYS A 126 -16.66 -13.38 18.81
C LYS A 126 -16.10 -14.74 18.36
N ASN A 127 -14.87 -15.02 18.76
CA ASN A 127 -14.11 -16.19 18.32
C ASN A 127 -13.43 -16.90 19.50
N GLU A 128 -12.80 -18.04 19.21
CA GLU A 128 -12.13 -18.88 20.21
C GLU A 128 -10.62 -18.64 20.35
N TRP A 129 -10.08 -17.63 19.65
CA TRP A 129 -8.64 -17.36 19.56
C TRP A 129 -8.19 -16.24 20.49
N PHE A 130 -8.90 -15.11 20.49
CA PHE A 130 -8.59 -13.94 21.31
C PHE A 130 -9.84 -13.16 21.71
N LYS A 131 -9.69 -12.22 22.66
CA LYS A 131 -10.80 -11.41 23.19
C LYS A 131 -11.10 -10.14 22.41
N ASN A 132 -10.11 -9.62 21.67
CA ASN A 132 -10.20 -8.33 20.98
C ASN A 132 -11.33 -8.36 19.94
N PRO A 133 -12.28 -7.41 19.98
CA PRO A 133 -13.27 -7.26 18.91
C PRO A 133 -12.68 -6.57 17.67
N VAL A 134 -11.62 -5.79 17.86
CA VAL A 134 -10.92 -5.07 16.81
C VAL A 134 -9.41 -5.18 17.05
N LEU A 135 -8.66 -5.48 16.01
CA LEU A 135 -7.21 -5.33 15.97
C LEU A 135 -6.87 -4.17 15.05
N THR A 136 -6.11 -3.21 15.55
CA THR A 136 -5.71 -2.01 14.81
C THR A 136 -4.20 -1.99 14.62
N LYS A 137 -3.74 -1.67 13.41
CA LYS A 137 -2.35 -1.34 13.09
C LYS A 137 -2.32 0.09 12.55
N GLU A 138 -1.52 0.95 13.16
CA GLU A 138 -1.38 2.35 12.80
C GLU A 138 0.03 2.59 12.24
N PHE A 139 0.10 3.39 11.20
CA PHE A 139 1.32 3.85 10.54
C PHE A 139 1.37 5.36 10.67
N HIS A 140 2.44 5.87 11.28
CA HIS A 140 2.65 7.29 11.53
C HIS A 140 3.93 7.74 10.85
N LEU A 141 3.87 8.84 10.10
CA LEU A 141 5.06 9.50 9.57
C LEU A 141 5.29 10.77 10.40
N GLY A 142 6.29 10.77 11.29
CA GLY A 142 6.54 11.90 12.18
C GLY A 142 6.99 13.16 11.44
N ASP A 143 6.94 14.32 12.10
CA ASP A 143 7.37 15.62 11.53
C ASP A 143 8.84 15.60 11.03
N THR A 144 9.68 14.78 11.66
CA THR A 144 11.09 14.55 11.29
C THR A 144 11.26 13.68 10.05
N GLY A 145 10.18 13.01 9.59
CA GLY A 145 10.18 12.04 8.50
C GLY A 145 10.52 10.61 8.94
N GLU A 146 10.64 10.34 10.24
CA GLU A 146 10.86 8.97 10.74
C GLU A 146 9.52 8.22 10.79
N PRO A 147 9.38 7.08 10.08
CA PRO A 147 8.20 6.25 10.16
C PRO A 147 8.16 5.52 11.51
N SER A 148 6.96 5.43 12.09
CA SER A 148 6.70 4.66 13.31
C SER A 148 5.37 3.92 13.18
N SER A 149 5.25 2.77 13.83
CA SER A 149 4.00 2.01 13.82
C SER A 149 3.51 1.73 15.24
N LYS A 150 2.19 1.70 15.42
CA LYS A 150 1.53 1.25 16.66
C LYS A 150 0.58 0.11 16.33
N TYR A 151 0.30 -0.73 17.31
CA TYR A 151 -0.60 -1.85 17.10
C TYR A 151 -1.38 -2.21 18.37
N THR A 152 -2.53 -2.84 18.16
CA THR A 152 -3.30 -3.46 19.23
C THR A 152 -2.63 -4.74 19.68
N LYS A 153 -2.26 -4.82 20.96
CA LYS A 153 -1.78 -6.08 21.55
C LYS A 153 -2.92 -7.11 21.59
N ILE A 154 -2.65 -8.29 21.03
CA ILE A 154 -3.64 -9.37 20.97
C ILE A 154 -3.75 -10.06 22.34
N GLU A 155 -4.98 -10.15 22.85
CA GLU A 155 -5.35 -10.84 24.09
C GLU A 155 -5.75 -12.29 23.79
N TRP A 156 -4.75 -13.11 23.49
CA TRP A 156 -4.92 -14.53 23.19
C TRP A 156 -5.55 -15.31 24.36
N TYR A 157 -6.42 -16.27 24.02
CA TYR A 157 -6.84 -17.30 24.98
C TYR A 157 -5.71 -18.31 25.25
N PRO A 158 -5.74 -19.03 26.39
CA PRO A 158 -4.71 -20.00 26.74
C PRO A 158 -4.48 -21.05 25.64
N GLY A 159 -3.22 -21.19 25.20
CA GLY A 159 -2.82 -22.16 24.16
C GLY A 159 -3.15 -21.77 22.72
N LYS A 160 -3.67 -20.55 22.49
CA LYS A 160 -4.08 -20.05 21.17
C LYS A 160 -3.15 -18.98 20.58
N ASP A 161 -2.08 -18.61 21.30
CA ASP A 161 -1.12 -17.60 20.85
C ASP A 161 -0.31 -18.09 19.64
N LEU A 162 -0.65 -17.55 18.46
CA LEU A 162 0.00 -17.87 17.20
C LEU A 162 1.38 -17.22 17.04
N THR A 163 1.69 -16.22 17.87
CA THR A 163 2.92 -15.42 17.79
C THR A 163 4.04 -15.95 18.70
N ALA A 164 3.73 -16.90 19.59
CA ALA A 164 4.66 -17.42 20.59
C ALA A 164 5.96 -18.05 20.02
N LYS A 165 5.96 -18.46 18.75
CA LYS A 165 7.15 -19.02 18.07
C LYS A 165 8.07 -17.93 17.51
N ALA A 166 7.54 -16.77 17.12
CA ALA A 166 8.31 -15.67 16.56
C ALA A 166 9.30 -15.09 17.59
N GLY A 167 8.87 -14.96 18.85
CA GLY A 167 9.71 -14.44 19.94
C GLY A 167 10.91 -15.30 20.35
N LYS A 168 11.05 -16.53 19.84
CA LYS A 168 12.18 -17.43 20.14
C LYS A 168 13.35 -17.31 19.16
N LYS A 169 13.22 -16.57 18.06
CA LYS A 169 14.25 -16.45 17.02
C LYS A 169 15.33 -15.38 17.30
N ASN A 170 15.28 -14.65 18.42
CA ASN A 170 16.22 -13.55 18.70
C ASN A 170 17.41 -13.97 19.59
N ASN A 171 18.46 -14.50 18.96
CA ASN A 171 19.83 -14.38 19.48
C ASN A 171 20.86 -14.05 18.37
N GLY A 172 20.39 -13.52 17.24
CA GLY A 172 21.23 -13.03 16.15
C GLY A 172 20.61 -11.79 15.55
N GLU A 173 21.44 -10.83 15.16
CA GLU A 173 21.06 -9.52 14.61
C GLU A 173 19.86 -9.62 13.66
N GLN A 174 18.79 -8.90 13.98
CA GLN A 174 17.57 -8.79 13.18
C GLN A 174 17.88 -8.07 11.86
N LYS A 175 18.44 -8.80 10.90
CA LYS A 175 18.40 -8.39 9.50
C LYS A 175 16.97 -8.55 8.98
N LYS A 176 16.52 -7.54 8.23
CA LYS A 176 15.30 -7.57 7.42
C LYS A 176 15.32 -8.85 6.57
N ARG A 177 14.34 -9.73 6.76
CA ARG A 177 14.14 -10.92 5.90
C ARG A 177 13.17 -10.52 4.79
N ALA A 178 13.35 -11.06 3.59
CA ALA A 178 12.42 -10.82 2.48
C ALA A 178 11.04 -11.43 2.80
N PHE A 179 10.03 -10.99 2.06
CA PHE A 179 8.64 -11.45 2.16
C PHE A 179 8.50 -12.98 2.07
N GLU A 180 9.17 -13.61 1.09
CA GLU A 180 9.15 -15.06 0.85
C GLU A 180 9.72 -15.90 2.01
N ASP A 181 10.72 -15.38 2.75
CA ASP A 181 11.38 -16.09 3.86
C ASP A 181 10.49 -16.13 5.14
N GLN A 182 9.35 -15.44 5.14
CA GLN A 182 8.47 -15.25 6.29
C GLN A 182 7.12 -15.95 6.17
N SER A 183 6.84 -16.63 5.06
CA SER A 183 5.63 -17.46 4.82
C SER A 183 5.33 -18.53 5.88
N GLN A 184 6.29 -18.81 6.78
CA GLN A 184 6.16 -19.78 7.87
C GLN A 184 5.78 -19.16 9.23
N ASP A 185 5.82 -17.84 9.36
CA ASP A 185 5.43 -17.12 10.57
C ASP A 185 3.95 -16.69 10.46
N SER A 186 3.21 -16.67 11.58
CA SER A 186 1.77 -16.32 11.56
C SER A 186 1.58 -14.85 11.16
N PHE A 187 0.56 -14.56 10.35
CA PHE A 187 0.11 -13.19 10.04
C PHE A 187 -0.01 -12.29 11.28
N PHE A 188 -0.49 -12.85 12.39
CA PHE A 188 -0.67 -12.10 13.63
C PHE A 188 0.64 -11.63 14.28
N CYS A 189 1.80 -12.10 13.81
CA CYS A 189 3.10 -11.55 14.22
C CYS A 189 3.24 -10.08 13.80
N TRP A 190 2.46 -9.61 12.83
CA TRP A 190 2.36 -8.18 12.49
C TRP A 190 1.97 -7.28 13.66
N PHE A 191 1.30 -7.84 14.67
CA PHE A 191 0.86 -7.16 15.89
C PHE A 191 1.80 -7.44 17.08
N THR A 192 3.11 -7.62 16.84
CA THR A 192 4.09 -7.93 17.91
C THR A 192 5.33 -7.06 17.97
N ASP A 193 5.64 -6.27 16.94
CA ASP A 193 6.79 -5.35 16.94
C ASP A 193 6.41 -4.01 16.30
N GLU A 194 6.95 -2.91 16.86
CA GLU A 194 6.83 -1.54 16.36
C GLU A 194 7.73 -1.31 15.13
N SER A 195 8.74 -2.17 14.94
CA SER A 195 9.84 -2.01 13.98
C SER A 195 10.01 -3.15 12.97
N SER A 196 9.10 -4.14 12.92
CA SER A 196 9.26 -5.19 11.92
C SER A 196 9.20 -4.55 10.54
N ALA A 197 10.29 -4.57 9.78
CA ALA A 197 10.32 -4.12 8.39
C ALA A 197 9.32 -4.90 7.49
N PHE A 198 8.78 -6.01 8.00
CA PHE A 198 7.60 -6.73 7.53
C PHE A 198 6.31 -5.88 7.53
N GLY A 199 6.26 -4.85 8.37
CA GLY A 199 5.03 -4.22 8.77
C GLY A 199 4.56 -3.10 7.86
N ASP A 200 5.49 -2.34 7.29
CA ASP A 200 5.19 -1.20 6.42
C ASP A 200 4.68 -1.69 5.07
N GLU A 201 5.36 -2.67 4.46
CA GLU A 201 4.99 -3.23 3.15
C GLU A 201 3.62 -3.92 3.19
N LEU A 202 3.31 -4.72 4.22
CA LEU A 202 1.98 -5.33 4.37
C LEU A 202 0.88 -4.28 4.56
N GLY A 203 1.18 -3.19 5.27
CA GLY A 203 0.26 -2.06 5.44
C GLY A 203 -0.03 -1.37 4.11
N GLU A 204 1.00 -1.14 3.30
CA GLU A 204 0.91 -0.56 1.97
C GLU A 204 0.12 -1.46 1.02
N VAL A 205 0.40 -2.76 0.96
CA VAL A 205 -0.36 -3.71 0.13
C VAL A 205 -1.85 -3.69 0.49
N ILE A 206 -2.18 -3.72 1.79
CA ILE A 206 -3.58 -3.66 2.19
C ILE A 206 -4.21 -2.32 1.84
N LYS A 207 -3.51 -1.20 2.06
CA LYS A 207 -4.03 0.16 1.83
C LYS A 207 -4.18 0.50 0.35
N ASP A 208 -3.18 0.18 -0.46
CA ASP A 208 -3.03 0.69 -1.83
C ASP A 208 -3.50 -0.33 -2.89
N ASP A 209 -3.60 -1.61 -2.55
CA ASP A 209 -4.03 -2.66 -3.48
C ASP A 209 -5.34 -3.35 -3.05
N LEU A 210 -5.33 -4.05 -1.91
CA LEU A 210 -6.51 -4.81 -1.46
C LEU A 210 -7.72 -3.89 -1.16
N TRP A 211 -7.50 -2.81 -0.40
CA TRP A 211 -8.59 -1.96 0.09
C TRP A 211 -9.33 -1.18 -1.00
N PRO A 212 -8.69 -0.62 -2.03
CA PRO A 212 -9.39 0.09 -3.10
C PRO A 212 -10.42 -0.80 -3.82
N ASN A 213 -10.11 -2.07 -4.07
CA ASN A 213 -11.03 -2.98 -4.76
C ASN A 213 -10.92 -4.45 -4.29
N PRO A 214 -11.38 -4.81 -3.09
CA PRO A 214 -11.26 -6.18 -2.58
C PRO A 214 -12.16 -7.17 -3.32
N LEU A 215 -13.12 -6.68 -4.11
CA LEU A 215 -14.03 -7.51 -4.88
C LEU A 215 -13.29 -8.27 -5.99
N GLN A 216 -12.23 -7.70 -6.57
CA GLN A 216 -11.45 -8.38 -7.62
C GLN A 216 -10.82 -9.67 -7.09
N TYR A 217 -10.24 -9.61 -5.90
CA TYR A 217 -9.65 -10.79 -5.24
C TYR A 217 -10.73 -11.77 -4.76
N TYR A 218 -11.90 -11.29 -4.36
CA TYR A 218 -13.00 -12.18 -4.02
C TYR A 218 -13.54 -12.96 -5.24
N LEU A 219 -13.58 -12.33 -6.42
CA LEU A 219 -14.15 -12.92 -7.65
C LEU A 219 -13.14 -13.73 -8.48
N SER A 220 -11.84 -13.44 -8.33
CA SER A 220 -10.78 -14.06 -9.13
C SER A 220 -9.89 -14.96 -8.26
N PRO A 221 -10.23 -16.25 -8.11
CA PRO A 221 -9.34 -17.22 -7.48
C PRO A 221 -8.08 -17.57 -8.32
N ASP A 222 -8.05 -17.22 -9.61
CA ASP A 222 -7.09 -17.77 -10.59
C ASP A 222 -6.23 -16.71 -11.34
N MET A 223 -5.99 -15.52 -10.78
CA MET A 223 -5.15 -14.48 -11.43
C MET A 223 -3.65 -14.87 -11.62
N ASP A 224 -3.26 -16.06 -11.18
CA ASP A 224 -1.94 -16.64 -11.41
C ASP A 224 -1.88 -17.56 -12.66
N GLU A 225 -3.00 -17.91 -13.30
CA GLU A 225 -3.03 -18.87 -14.42
C GLU A 225 -3.16 -18.24 -15.84
N GLU A 226 -3.60 -16.98 -15.99
CA GLU A 226 -3.88 -16.37 -17.31
C GLU A 226 -2.72 -15.56 -17.93
N ASN A 227 -1.53 -15.56 -17.35
CA ASN A 227 -0.34 -14.91 -17.94
C ASN A 227 0.62 -15.87 -18.68
N GLU A 228 0.19 -17.12 -18.93
CA GLU A 228 0.94 -18.06 -19.78
C GLU A 228 0.00 -18.65 -20.86
N ASN A 229 0.13 -18.12 -22.08
CA ASN A 229 -0.52 -18.49 -23.34
C ASN A 229 -1.87 -17.84 -23.63
N ASP A 230 -1.81 -16.80 -24.47
CA ASP A 230 -2.55 -16.79 -25.75
C ASP A 230 -1.74 -15.92 -26.74
N GLU A 231 -0.54 -16.41 -27.08
CA GLU A 231 -0.06 -16.24 -28.45
C GLU A 231 -0.81 -17.29 -29.28
N ASP A 232 -1.86 -16.90 -29.99
CA ASP A 232 -2.23 -17.57 -31.22
C ASP A 232 -2.85 -16.54 -32.18
N ASP A 233 -2.12 -16.35 -33.28
CA ASP A 233 -2.51 -15.69 -34.52
C ASP A 233 -3.90 -16.13 -34.97
N ASP A 234 -4.75 -15.18 -35.35
CA ASP A 234 -5.77 -15.40 -36.38
C ASP A 234 -5.77 -14.17 -37.31
N ASP A 235 -4.76 -14.12 -38.17
CA ASP A 235 -4.88 -13.54 -39.51
C ASP A 235 -5.79 -14.48 -40.33
N GLU A 236 -6.98 -14.02 -40.74
CA GLU A 236 -7.52 -14.41 -42.04
C GLU A 236 -8.51 -13.35 -42.56
N ASP A 237 -8.05 -12.66 -43.61
CA ASP A 237 -8.80 -11.84 -44.55
C ASP A 237 -10.08 -12.55 -45.05
N ASP A 238 -11.15 -11.78 -45.23
CA ASP A 238 -12.08 -12.07 -46.33
C ASP A 238 -12.62 -10.75 -46.91
N GLU A 239 -12.01 -10.37 -48.03
CA GLU A 239 -12.39 -9.28 -48.91
C GLU A 239 -13.82 -9.52 -49.46
N GLN A 240 -14.75 -8.61 -49.19
CA GLN A 240 -16.07 -8.64 -49.85
C GLN A 240 -15.97 -7.98 -51.23
N ASP A 241 -15.90 -8.83 -52.26
CA ASP A 241 -16.21 -8.52 -53.65
C ASP A 241 -17.62 -7.92 -53.77
N LEU A 242 -17.71 -6.68 -54.24
CA LEU A 242 -18.95 -6.02 -54.65
C LEU A 242 -18.85 -5.66 -56.13
N ASP A 243 -19.44 -6.49 -56.98
CA ASP A 243 -19.89 -6.21 -58.35
C ASP A 243 -20.91 -7.33 -58.68
N GLU A 244 -22.01 -7.18 -59.40
CA GLU A 244 -22.65 -6.09 -60.12
C GLU A 244 -24.04 -6.66 -60.51
N GLU A 245 -25.06 -5.81 -60.70
CA GLU A 245 -25.87 -5.73 -61.93
C GLU A 245 -27.33 -5.30 -61.76
N GLU A 246 -27.70 -4.47 -62.73
CA GLU A 246 -28.94 -3.79 -63.00
C GLU A 246 -30.17 -4.69 -63.20
N GLY A 247 -31.34 -4.05 -63.07
CA GLY A 247 -32.57 -4.52 -63.69
C GLY A 247 -33.66 -3.45 -63.69
N GLY A 248 -33.64 -2.57 -64.69
CA GLY A 248 -34.73 -1.63 -64.95
C GLY A 248 -35.97 -2.28 -65.59
N VAL A 249 -37.11 -1.57 -65.47
CA VAL A 249 -38.35 -1.47 -66.29
C VAL A 249 -39.40 -0.90 -65.32
N GLY A 250 -40.20 0.15 -65.54
CA GLY A 250 -40.79 0.75 -66.74
C GLY A 250 -42.33 0.79 -66.56
N ASP A 251 -42.93 1.98 -66.70
CA ASP A 251 -44.37 2.35 -66.76
C ASP A 251 -45.28 2.17 -65.52
N VAL A 252 -45.82 3.26 -64.96
CA VAL A 252 -47.07 3.98 -65.34
C VAL A 252 -47.02 5.41 -64.78
#